data_AF-A0A5E6NIU2-F1
#
_entry.id   AF-A0A5E6NIU2-F1
#
_cell.length_a   1.000
_cell.length_b   1.000
_cell.length_c   1.000
_cell.angle_alpha   90.00
_cell.angle_beta   90.00
_cell.angle_gamma   90.00
#
_symmetry.space_group_name_H-M   'P 1'
#
loop_
_entity.id
_entity.type
_entity.pdbx_description
1 polymer ?
#
loop_
_entity_poly.entity_id
_entity_poly.type
_entity_poly.pdbx_seq_one_letter_code
_entity_poly.pdbx_strand_id
1 'polypeptide(L)'
;MQLEILTDYQGQLGDVRDVVAIRKLQEWEIGVSAKNNHKAIKHSRLSNKIDFGEKWLGIQCSQMYFDEIGLIFDPLKAIKNNSNSTQKWDTLNNKEDNIYIPILKAFKKELNRIYTTDPKKVACNLVKYLVGSKDFYKVIKGNNEVEIQAYNLHGSLNCPFEKILPKFKTPQINLPDKIISIDFKKDSKTTLIVKLNNNWALSFRIHNASSRVEPSLKI
;
A
#
# COMPACT_ATOMS: atom_id res chain seq x y z
N MET A 1 3.66 7.45 -30.88
CA MET A 1 3.10 7.25 -29.53
C MET A 1 2.85 5.78 -29.37
N GLN A 2 3.33 5.16 -28.29
CA GLN A 2 3.12 3.75 -27.98
C GLN A 2 2.17 3.62 -26.80
N LEU A 3 1.30 2.60 -26.81
CA LEU A 3 0.42 2.27 -25.69
C LEU A 3 0.78 0.89 -25.17
N GLU A 4 0.88 0.74 -23.86
CA GLU A 4 1.16 -0.53 -23.18
C GLU A 4 0.15 -0.77 -22.07
N ILE A 5 -0.28 -2.04 -21.91
CA ILE A 5 -1.06 -2.49 -20.76
C ILE A 5 -0.07 -3.14 -19.79
N LEU A 6 -0.03 -2.64 -18.55
CA LEU A 6 0.84 -3.21 -17.53
C LEU A 6 0.21 -4.45 -16.92
N THR A 7 1.07 -5.40 -16.56
CA THR A 7 0.67 -6.64 -15.89
C THR A 7 0.49 -6.42 -14.40
N ASP A 8 -0.31 -7.28 -13.75
CA ASP A 8 -0.47 -7.29 -12.29
C ASP A 8 0.87 -7.37 -11.54
N TYR A 9 1.90 -7.98 -12.15
CA TYR A 9 3.24 -8.05 -11.59
C TYR A 9 3.86 -6.66 -11.37
N GLN A 10 3.67 -5.72 -12.30
CA GLN A 10 4.12 -4.33 -12.13
C GLN A 10 3.40 -3.65 -10.95
N GLY A 11 2.09 -3.93 -10.82
CA GLY A 11 1.28 -3.60 -9.65
C GLY A 11 1.89 -4.09 -8.33
N GLN A 12 2.43 -5.31 -8.31
CA GLN A 12 3.09 -5.86 -7.13
C GLN A 12 4.37 -5.12 -6.76
N LEU A 13 5.14 -4.67 -7.76
CA LEU A 13 6.38 -3.89 -7.61
C LEU A 13 6.14 -2.41 -7.24
N GLY A 14 4.91 -1.91 -7.35
CA GLY A 14 4.53 -0.56 -6.93
C GLY A 14 4.11 0.38 -8.06
N ASP A 15 4.12 -0.09 -9.31
CA ASP A 15 3.53 0.64 -10.43
C ASP A 15 2.04 0.31 -10.55
N VAL A 16 1.18 1.23 -10.08
CA VAL A 16 -0.27 1.04 -9.99
C VAL A 16 -1.02 1.38 -11.28
N ARG A 17 -0.30 1.70 -12.35
CA ARG A 17 -0.88 2.06 -13.66
C ARG A 17 -1.37 0.79 -14.34
N ASP A 18 -2.53 0.88 -14.98
CA ASP A 18 -3.09 -0.21 -15.78
C ASP A 18 -2.69 -0.03 -17.26
N VAL A 19 -2.61 1.22 -17.73
CA VAL A 19 -2.21 1.58 -19.09
C VAL A 19 -1.18 2.71 -19.05
N VAL A 20 -0.16 2.63 -19.90
CA VAL A 20 0.85 3.68 -20.07
C VAL A 20 0.90 4.10 -21.53
N ALA A 21 0.83 5.41 -21.78
CA ALA A 21 1.13 5.98 -23.08
C ALA A 21 2.55 6.57 -23.06
N ILE A 22 3.40 6.12 -23.98
CA ILE A 22 4.83 6.40 -24.01
C ILE A 22 5.19 7.20 -25.27
N ARG A 23 6.00 8.24 -25.07
CA ARG A 23 6.68 9.02 -26.10
C ARG A 23 8.19 8.83 -25.94
N LYS A 24 8.74 7.81 -26.62
CA LYS A 24 10.15 7.40 -26.49
C LYS A 24 11.15 8.52 -26.81
N LEU A 25 10.92 9.29 -27.87
CA LEU A 25 11.84 10.37 -28.28
C LEU A 25 11.96 11.49 -27.24
N GLN A 26 10.93 11.68 -26.42
CA GLN A 26 10.86 12.71 -25.38
C GLN A 26 11.10 12.16 -23.98
N GLU A 27 11.40 10.85 -23.85
CA GLU A 27 11.51 10.15 -22.57
C GLU A 27 10.34 10.44 -21.62
N TRP A 28 9.14 10.59 -22.19
CA TRP A 28 7.94 11.00 -21.45
C TRP A 28 6.87 9.92 -21.50
N GLU A 29 6.22 9.70 -20.36
CA GLU A 29 5.14 8.75 -20.22
C GLU A 29 4.00 9.34 -19.37
N ILE A 30 2.78 8.90 -19.67
CA ILE A 30 1.59 9.19 -18.87
C ILE A 30 0.87 7.88 -18.53
N GLY A 31 0.66 7.70 -17.24
CA GLY A 31 -0.04 6.55 -16.69
C GLY A 31 -1.51 6.80 -16.46
N VAL A 32 -2.32 5.76 -16.66
CA VAL A 32 -3.71 5.70 -16.21
C VAL A 32 -3.92 4.47 -15.34
N SER A 33 -4.47 4.67 -14.15
CA SER A 33 -5.00 3.61 -13.29
C SER A 33 -6.53 3.67 -13.33
N ALA A 34 -7.16 2.71 -14.00
CA ALA A 34 -8.61 2.64 -14.18
C ALA A 34 -9.24 1.84 -13.03
N LYS A 35 -10.26 2.40 -12.39
CA LYS A 35 -10.97 1.77 -11.27
C LYS A 35 -12.48 1.91 -11.44
N ASN A 36 -13.22 0.91 -10.96
CA ASN A 36 -14.68 0.92 -10.92
C ASN A 36 -15.14 1.05 -9.46
N ASN A 37 -15.74 2.19 -9.09
CA ASN A 37 -16.23 2.47 -7.74
C ASN A 37 -15.22 2.20 -6.59
N HIS A 38 -13.91 2.23 -6.87
CA HIS A 38 -12.87 1.87 -5.90
C HIS A 38 -11.87 3.00 -5.65
N LYS A 39 -11.99 3.62 -4.46
CA LYS A 39 -11.14 4.75 -4.05
C LYS A 39 -9.90 4.34 -3.27
N ALA A 40 -9.82 3.12 -2.72
CA ALA A 40 -8.71 2.72 -1.88
C ALA A 40 -7.39 2.66 -2.67
N ILE A 41 -6.30 2.74 -1.91
CA ILE A 41 -4.92 2.57 -2.36
C ILE A 41 -4.58 1.07 -2.45
N LYS A 42 -3.31 0.72 -2.66
CA LYS A 42 -2.85 -0.66 -2.75
C LYS A 42 -3.25 -1.49 -1.51
N HIS A 43 -3.88 -2.63 -1.74
CA HIS A 43 -4.22 -3.61 -0.71
C HIS A 43 -3.01 -4.47 -0.38
N SER A 44 -2.37 -4.20 0.75
CA SER A 44 -1.16 -4.90 1.15
C SER A 44 -1.47 -6.14 1.97
N ARG A 45 -0.47 -7.00 2.17
CA ARG A 45 -0.61 -8.21 3.00
C ARG A 45 0.57 -8.36 3.96
N LEU A 46 0.28 -8.93 5.12
CA LEU A 46 1.28 -9.39 6.10
C LEU A 46 1.22 -10.92 6.22
N SER A 47 2.39 -11.54 6.37
CA SER A 47 2.57 -12.97 6.63
C SER A 47 4.04 -13.26 6.96
N ASN A 48 4.35 -14.46 7.45
CA ASN A 48 5.73 -14.94 7.65
C ASN A 48 6.59 -15.01 6.37
N LYS A 49 5.98 -14.83 5.19
CA LYS A 49 6.69 -14.87 3.89
C LYS A 49 6.85 -13.50 3.23
N ILE A 50 6.27 -12.45 3.81
CA ILE A 50 6.29 -11.11 3.23
C ILE A 50 7.10 -10.21 4.17
N ASP A 51 8.32 -9.88 3.74
CA ASP A 51 9.09 -8.79 4.34
C ASP A 51 8.50 -7.46 3.87
N PHE A 52 7.67 -6.85 4.70
CA PHE A 52 7.07 -5.55 4.37
C PHE A 52 8.13 -4.44 4.38
N GLY A 53 9.15 -4.56 5.22
CA GLY A 53 10.23 -3.58 5.30
C GLY A 53 10.99 -3.51 3.99
N GLU A 54 11.42 -4.66 3.48
CA GLU A 54 12.11 -4.76 2.20
C GLU A 54 11.18 -4.34 1.06
N LYS A 55 9.97 -4.90 1.00
CA LYS A 55 9.06 -4.67 -0.13
C LYS A 55 8.51 -3.25 -0.20
N TRP A 56 8.25 -2.61 0.94
CA TRP A 56 7.58 -1.30 0.98
C TRP A 56 8.57 -0.16 1.20
N LEU A 57 9.63 -0.41 1.98
CA LEU A 57 10.55 0.63 2.47
C LEU A 57 11.96 0.47 1.90
N GLY A 58 12.29 -0.69 1.35
CA GLY A 58 13.64 -1.04 0.89
C GLY A 58 14.62 -1.27 2.04
N ILE A 59 14.12 -1.70 3.21
CA ILE A 59 14.89 -1.96 4.43
C ILE A 59 14.29 -3.18 5.13
N GLN A 60 15.02 -4.30 5.19
CA GLN A 60 14.52 -5.57 5.72
C GLN A 60 13.94 -5.48 7.13
N CYS A 61 12.89 -6.26 7.36
CA CYS A 61 12.36 -6.50 8.69
C CYS A 61 13.39 -7.24 9.56
N SER A 62 13.34 -6.99 10.87
CA SER A 62 14.16 -7.70 11.83
C SER A 62 13.73 -9.16 11.97
N GLN A 63 14.66 -10.02 12.37
CA GLN A 63 14.32 -11.39 12.75
C GLN A 63 13.31 -11.40 13.92
N MET A 64 13.47 -10.48 14.87
CA MET A 64 12.54 -10.31 16.00
C MET A 64 11.09 -10.07 15.52
N TYR A 65 10.88 -9.30 14.46
CA TYR A 65 9.55 -9.13 13.87
C TYR A 65 9.00 -10.46 13.35
N PHE A 66 9.79 -11.21 12.59
CA PHE A 66 9.37 -12.51 12.05
C PHE A 66 9.10 -13.54 13.14
N ASP A 67 9.90 -13.55 14.20
CA ASP A 67 9.67 -14.42 15.36
C ASP A 67 8.35 -14.05 16.06
N GLU A 68 8.09 -12.75 16.28
CA GLU A 68 6.85 -12.26 16.90
C GLU A 68 5.60 -12.60 16.09
N ILE A 69 5.60 -12.34 14.77
CA ILE A 69 4.44 -12.68 13.92
C ILE A 69 4.35 -14.18 13.64
N GLY A 70 5.48 -14.89 13.74
CA GLY A 70 5.59 -16.35 13.60
C GLY A 70 4.69 -17.09 14.57
N LEU A 71 4.72 -16.67 15.83
CA LEU A 71 3.86 -17.19 16.91
C LEU A 71 2.36 -17.11 16.59
N ILE A 72 1.96 -16.28 15.64
CA ILE A 72 0.55 -16.07 15.24
C ILE A 72 0.25 -16.74 13.91
N PHE A 73 1.10 -16.57 12.90
CA PHE A 73 0.86 -17.10 11.56
C PHE A 73 1.15 -18.59 11.42
N ASP A 74 2.05 -19.16 12.23
CA ASP A 74 2.33 -20.60 12.19
C ASP A 74 1.15 -21.45 12.70
N PRO A 75 0.46 -21.10 13.81
CA PRO A 75 -0.80 -21.73 14.17
C PRO A 75 -1.86 -21.63 13.06
N LEU A 76 -1.98 -20.48 12.38
CA LEU A 76 -2.92 -20.33 11.25
C LEU A 76 -2.56 -21.24 10.08
N LYS A 77 -1.27 -21.43 9.81
CA LYS A 77 -0.79 -22.37 8.80
C LYS A 77 -1.11 -23.82 9.19
N ALA A 78 -0.92 -24.18 10.45
CA ALA A 78 -1.28 -25.51 10.97
C ALA A 78 -2.79 -25.77 10.86
N ILE A 79 -3.64 -24.81 11.26
CA ILE A 79 -5.10 -24.89 11.12
C ILE A 79 -5.50 -25.08 9.65
N LYS A 80 -4.92 -24.29 8.75
CA LYS A 80 -5.17 -24.41 7.31
C LYS A 80 -4.81 -25.82 6.81
N ASN A 81 -3.64 -26.34 7.18
CA ASN A 81 -3.18 -27.64 6.72
C ASN A 81 -4.03 -28.79 7.29
N ASN A 82 -4.25 -28.81 8.61
CA ASN A 82 -4.98 -29.88 9.30
C ASN A 82 -6.45 -29.97 8.86
N SER A 83 -7.06 -28.83 8.51
CA SER A 83 -8.43 -28.78 7.99
C SER A 83 -8.54 -28.98 6.48
N ASN A 84 -7.44 -29.22 5.76
CA ASN A 84 -7.41 -29.22 4.29
C ASN A 84 -8.02 -27.93 3.70
N SER A 85 -7.67 -26.78 4.29
CA SER A 85 -8.20 -25.45 3.96
C SER A 85 -9.71 -25.29 4.12
N THR A 86 -10.37 -26.15 4.91
CA THR A 86 -11.83 -26.06 5.11
C THR A 86 -12.25 -25.18 6.28
N GLN A 87 -11.37 -24.97 7.27
CA GLN A 87 -11.66 -24.16 8.47
C GLN A 87 -12.02 -22.72 8.10
N LYS A 88 -13.09 -22.20 8.71
CA LYS A 88 -13.55 -20.81 8.52
C LYS A 88 -13.12 -19.90 9.67
N TRP A 89 -12.94 -18.62 9.39
CA TRP A 89 -12.57 -17.61 10.40
C TRP A 89 -13.65 -17.35 11.45
N ASP A 90 -14.92 -17.55 11.11
CA ASP A 90 -16.07 -17.36 12.02
C ASP A 90 -16.09 -18.37 13.18
N THR A 91 -15.45 -19.52 13.01
CA THR A 91 -15.26 -20.54 14.05
C THR A 91 -14.13 -20.24 15.03
N LEU A 92 -13.27 -19.25 14.75
CA LEU A 92 -12.18 -18.84 15.64
C LEU A 92 -12.66 -17.73 16.57
N ASN A 93 -12.78 -18.05 17.86
CA ASN A 93 -13.17 -17.07 18.87
C ASN A 93 -12.08 -16.00 19.08
N ASN A 94 -12.51 -14.76 19.35
CA ASN A 94 -11.64 -13.63 19.72
C ASN A 94 -10.48 -13.35 18.74
N LYS A 95 -10.72 -13.54 17.43
CA LYS A 95 -9.69 -13.29 16.40
C LYS A 95 -9.13 -11.86 16.43
N GLU A 96 -9.91 -10.87 16.85
CA GLU A 96 -9.40 -9.50 16.97
C GLU A 96 -8.30 -9.40 18.01
N ASP A 97 -8.57 -9.89 19.22
CA ASP A 97 -7.65 -9.79 20.36
C ASP A 97 -6.47 -10.77 20.24
N ASN A 98 -6.71 -11.96 19.70
CA ASN A 98 -5.69 -13.02 19.62
C ASN A 98 -4.82 -12.96 18.36
N ILE A 99 -5.29 -12.32 17.29
CA ILE A 99 -4.62 -12.36 15.98
C ILE A 99 -4.38 -10.95 15.44
N TYR A 100 -5.43 -10.15 15.30
CA TYR A 100 -5.32 -8.84 14.63
C TYR A 100 -4.52 -7.83 15.44
N ILE A 101 -4.84 -7.66 16.72
CA ILE A 101 -4.16 -6.71 17.60
C ILE A 101 -2.67 -7.04 17.75
N PRO A 102 -2.26 -8.31 18.03
CA PRO A 102 -0.86 -8.64 18.15
C PRO A 102 -0.08 -8.42 16.84
N ILE A 103 -0.65 -8.75 15.68
CA ILE A 103 -0.01 -8.48 14.38
C ILE A 103 0.15 -6.97 14.14
N LEU A 104 -0.88 -6.17 14.45
CA LEU A 104 -0.78 -4.71 14.32
C LEU A 104 0.26 -4.12 15.28
N LYS A 105 0.36 -4.64 16.51
CA LYS A 105 1.39 -4.22 17.47
C LYS A 105 2.79 -4.55 16.96
N ALA A 106 3.01 -5.76 16.45
CA ALA A 106 4.29 -6.17 15.85
C ALA A 106 4.64 -5.30 14.63
N PHE A 107 3.67 -5.07 13.73
CA PHE A 107 3.83 -4.16 12.59
C PHE A 107 4.16 -2.73 13.01
N LYS A 108 3.44 -2.15 13.98
CA LYS A 108 3.73 -0.80 14.53
C LYS A 108 5.14 -0.75 15.12
N LYS A 109 5.52 -1.74 15.93
CA LYS A 109 6.85 -1.82 16.55
C LYS A 109 7.94 -1.86 15.49
N GLU A 110 7.79 -2.72 14.49
CA GLU A 110 8.77 -2.91 13.43
C GLU A 110 8.86 -1.70 12.50
N LEU A 111 7.73 -1.07 12.16
CA LEU A 111 7.73 0.18 11.38
C LEU A 111 8.48 1.29 12.11
N ASN A 112 8.30 1.42 13.44
CA ASN A 112 9.07 2.38 14.24
C ASN A 112 10.57 2.05 14.22
N ARG A 113 10.96 0.79 14.36
CA ARG A 113 12.37 0.36 14.29
C ARG A 113 13.00 0.66 12.93
N ILE A 114 12.31 0.34 11.84
CA ILE A 114 12.80 0.64 10.49
C ILE A 114 12.90 2.16 10.31
N TYR A 115 11.91 2.92 10.79
CA TYR A 115 11.91 4.38 10.72
C TYR A 115 13.13 5.02 11.39
N THR A 116 13.68 4.46 12.48
CA THR A 116 14.89 5.03 13.11
C THR A 116 16.16 4.87 12.28
N THR A 117 16.17 4.03 11.24
CA THR A 117 17.35 3.81 10.39
C THR A 117 17.52 4.89 9.33
N ASP A 118 16.43 5.30 8.69
CA ASP A 118 16.39 6.42 7.72
C ASP A 118 14.98 7.03 7.70
N PRO A 119 14.70 7.99 8.60
CA PRO A 119 13.38 8.59 8.75
C PRO A 119 12.79 9.13 7.44
N LYS A 120 13.63 9.82 6.65
CA LYS A 120 13.22 10.48 5.41
C LYS A 120 12.88 9.47 4.34
N LYS A 121 13.75 8.47 4.12
CA LYS A 121 13.51 7.41 3.14
C LYS A 121 12.27 6.60 3.50
N VAL A 122 12.09 6.24 4.77
CA VAL A 122 10.96 5.42 5.22
C VAL A 122 9.63 6.14 5.03
N ALA A 123 9.53 7.40 5.46
CA ALA A 123 8.30 8.20 5.27
C ALA A 123 7.93 8.34 3.78
N CYS A 124 8.91 8.66 2.94
CA CYS A 124 8.73 8.83 1.50
C CYS A 124 8.34 7.51 0.81
N ASN A 125 9.06 6.42 1.11
CA ASN A 125 8.83 5.12 0.48
C ASN A 125 7.49 4.51 0.89
N LEU A 126 7.05 4.71 2.13
CA LEU A 126 5.74 4.23 2.58
C LEU A 126 4.61 4.81 1.72
N VAL A 127 4.65 6.11 1.43
CA VAL A 127 3.67 6.77 0.55
C VAL A 127 3.82 6.26 -0.88
N LYS A 128 5.04 6.23 -1.44
CA LYS A 128 5.27 5.74 -2.81
C LYS A 128 4.79 4.31 -3.02
N TYR A 129 5.03 3.42 -2.06
CA TYR A 129 4.61 2.02 -2.19
C TYR A 129 3.10 1.87 -2.23
N LEU A 130 2.38 2.61 -1.39
CA LEU A 130 0.93 2.47 -1.23
C LEU A 130 0.15 3.24 -2.29
N VAL A 131 0.61 4.44 -2.63
CA VAL A 131 -0.06 5.36 -3.56
C VAL A 131 0.36 5.09 -5.01
N GLY A 132 1.63 4.81 -5.25
CA GLY A 132 2.23 4.58 -6.57
C GLY A 132 3.65 5.14 -6.64
N SER A 133 4.55 4.43 -7.33
CA SER A 133 5.95 4.86 -7.49
C SER A 133 6.17 5.83 -8.65
N LYS A 134 5.16 5.99 -9.52
CA LYS A 134 5.18 6.77 -10.75
C LYS A 134 4.06 7.81 -10.74
N ASP A 135 4.16 8.79 -11.61
CA ASP A 135 3.12 9.79 -11.83
C ASP A 135 2.02 9.22 -12.73
N PHE A 136 0.75 9.43 -12.35
CA PHE A 136 -0.39 8.87 -13.09
C PHE A 136 -1.70 9.60 -12.81
N TYR A 137 -2.69 9.35 -13.66
CA TYR A 137 -4.08 9.72 -13.42
C TYR A 137 -4.88 8.49 -12.96
N LYS A 138 -5.51 8.59 -11.79
CA LYS A 138 -6.49 7.61 -11.33
C LYS A 138 -7.85 8.00 -11.90
N VAL A 139 -8.38 7.17 -12.78
CA VAL A 139 -9.69 7.37 -13.41
C VAL A 139 -10.67 6.42 -12.76
N ILE A 140 -11.64 6.98 -12.03
CA ILE A 140 -12.63 6.22 -11.28
C ILE A 140 -13.96 6.38 -11.98
N LYS A 141 -14.46 5.29 -12.56
CA LYS A 141 -15.83 5.21 -13.06
C LYS A 141 -16.76 5.10 -11.85
N GLY A 142 -17.57 6.13 -11.65
CA GLY A 142 -18.72 6.13 -10.75
C GLY A 142 -19.98 5.59 -11.44
N ASN A 143 -21.12 5.65 -10.76
CA ASN A 143 -22.40 5.26 -11.35
C ASN A 143 -22.87 6.26 -12.43
N ASN A 144 -22.76 7.56 -12.15
CA ASN A 144 -23.22 8.64 -13.03
C ASN A 144 -22.13 9.67 -13.38
N GLU A 145 -20.90 9.46 -12.92
CA GLU A 145 -19.79 10.40 -13.08
C GLU A 145 -18.46 9.67 -13.27
N VAL A 146 -17.47 10.40 -13.79
CA VAL A 146 -16.08 9.94 -13.85
C VAL A 146 -15.23 10.92 -13.05
N GLU A 147 -14.56 10.40 -12.02
CA GLU A 147 -13.62 11.17 -11.20
C GLU A 147 -12.20 10.92 -11.70
N ILE A 148 -11.45 11.99 -12.00
CA ILE A 148 -10.04 11.91 -12.40
C ILE A 148 -9.19 12.57 -11.32
N GLN A 149 -8.31 11.80 -10.70
CA GLN A 149 -7.37 12.29 -9.69
C GLN A 149 -5.96 12.25 -10.25
N ALA A 150 -5.22 13.37 -10.14
CA ALA A 150 -3.83 13.45 -10.57
C ALA A 150 -2.89 13.11 -9.41
N TYR A 151 -2.10 12.05 -9.56
CA TYR A 151 -1.04 11.67 -8.64
C TYR A 151 0.31 12.11 -9.25
N ASN A 152 0.68 13.36 -8.99
CA ASN A 152 1.87 14.02 -9.54
C ASN A 152 2.99 14.08 -8.49
N LEU A 153 3.61 12.94 -8.19
CA LEU A 153 4.61 12.79 -7.13
C LEU A 153 5.97 13.37 -7.55
N HIS A 154 6.32 13.23 -8.83
CA HIS A 154 7.60 13.64 -9.40
C HIS A 154 7.50 14.89 -10.28
N GLY A 155 6.29 15.37 -10.56
CA GLY A 155 6.07 16.59 -11.32
C GLY A 155 6.04 16.37 -12.83
N SER A 156 5.89 15.14 -13.33
CA SER A 156 5.94 14.82 -14.76
C SER A 156 4.59 14.92 -15.46
N LEU A 157 3.49 15.13 -14.72
CA LEU A 157 2.17 15.29 -15.30
C LEU A 157 1.96 16.68 -15.90
N ASN A 158 1.46 16.69 -17.14
CA ASN A 158 1.06 17.88 -17.87
C ASN A 158 2.18 18.93 -18.02
N CYS A 159 3.41 18.47 -18.26
CA CYS A 159 4.53 19.34 -18.58
C CYS A 159 4.34 20.02 -19.96
N PRO A 160 4.87 21.24 -20.16
CA PRO A 160 4.91 21.86 -21.47
C PRO A 160 5.75 21.04 -22.46
N PHE A 161 5.47 21.18 -23.74
CA PHE A 161 6.26 20.60 -24.82
C PHE A 161 6.62 21.68 -25.84
N GLU A 162 7.90 22.00 -25.95
CA GLU A 162 8.41 23.11 -26.76
C GLU A 162 7.64 24.41 -26.45
N LYS A 163 6.94 24.96 -27.45
CA LYS A 163 6.13 26.19 -27.32
C LYS A 163 4.69 25.93 -26.86
N ILE A 164 4.30 24.66 -26.70
CA ILE A 164 2.95 24.26 -26.29
C ILE A 164 2.89 24.20 -24.76
N LEU A 165 2.16 25.14 -24.17
CA LEU A 165 1.90 25.18 -22.73
C LEU A 165 0.70 24.28 -22.36
N PRO A 166 0.71 23.66 -21.16
CA PRO A 166 -0.41 22.87 -20.69
C PRO A 166 -1.62 23.76 -20.38
N LYS A 167 -2.83 23.26 -20.65
CA LYS A 167 -4.09 23.98 -20.34
C LYS A 167 -4.28 24.21 -18.84
N PHE A 168 -3.72 23.35 -18.00
CA PHE A 168 -3.77 23.45 -16.55
C PHE A 168 -2.45 22.95 -15.97
N LYS A 169 -1.91 23.63 -14.96
CA LYS A 169 -0.71 23.15 -14.28
C LYS A 169 -1.12 22.13 -13.21
N THR A 170 -0.65 20.89 -13.35
CA THR A 170 -0.88 19.88 -12.31
C THR A 170 0.04 20.17 -11.12
N PRO A 171 -0.48 20.44 -9.91
CA PRO A 171 0.36 20.69 -8.76
C PRO A 171 1.17 19.43 -8.42
N GLN A 172 2.44 19.61 -8.07
CA GLN A 172 3.24 18.50 -7.56
C GLN A 172 2.84 18.21 -6.12
N ILE A 173 2.73 16.92 -5.79
CA ILE A 173 2.40 16.46 -4.45
C ILE A 173 3.66 16.49 -3.59
N ASN A 174 3.58 17.14 -2.43
CA ASN A 174 4.66 17.15 -1.46
C ASN A 174 4.70 15.81 -0.70
N LEU A 175 5.64 14.94 -1.07
CA LEU A 175 5.90 13.70 -0.33
C LEU A 175 6.35 13.99 1.11
N PRO A 176 6.01 13.13 2.08
CA PRO A 176 6.47 13.31 3.44
C PRO A 176 7.93 12.85 3.60
N ASP A 177 8.63 13.44 4.56
CA ASP A 177 9.95 13.03 5.02
C ASP A 177 9.97 12.70 6.53
N LYS A 178 8.83 12.81 7.21
CA LYS A 178 8.73 12.56 8.65
C LYS A 178 7.42 11.88 9.02
N ILE A 179 7.51 10.79 9.79
CA ILE A 179 6.37 10.22 10.49
C ILE A 179 6.16 11.04 11.78
N ILE A 180 4.95 11.56 11.95
CA ILE A 180 4.55 12.32 13.13
C ILE A 180 4.08 11.37 14.24
N SER A 181 3.23 10.40 13.90
CA SER A 181 2.73 9.41 14.85
C SER A 181 2.24 8.14 14.16
N ILE A 182 2.23 7.04 14.93
CA ILE A 182 1.69 5.74 14.51
C ILE A 182 0.82 5.24 15.66
N ASP A 183 -0.50 5.33 15.53
CA ASP A 183 -1.41 5.08 16.65
C ASP A 183 -2.60 4.25 16.24
N PHE A 184 -3.19 3.53 17.19
CA PHE A 184 -4.48 2.89 16.95
C PHE A 184 -5.53 3.97 16.74
N LYS A 185 -6.38 3.77 15.72
CA LYS A 185 -7.54 4.64 15.50
C LYS A 185 -8.43 4.57 16.74
N LYS A 186 -8.88 5.73 17.23
CA LYS A 186 -9.86 5.82 18.32
C LYS A 186 -11.07 4.92 18.01
N ASP A 187 -11.51 4.17 19.01
CA ASP A 187 -12.66 3.25 18.93
C ASP A 187 -12.50 2.13 17.89
N SER A 188 -11.26 1.78 17.51
CA SER A 188 -10.96 0.65 16.63
C SER A 188 -9.78 -0.17 17.13
N LYS A 189 -10.00 -1.47 17.32
CA LYS A 189 -8.94 -2.44 17.66
C LYS A 189 -8.09 -2.86 16.45
N THR A 190 -8.62 -2.71 15.25
CA THR A 190 -8.10 -3.34 14.02
C THR A 190 -7.54 -2.34 13.01
N THR A 191 -7.41 -1.06 13.40
CA THR A 191 -6.93 -0.02 12.50
C THR A 191 -5.80 0.79 13.15
N LEU A 192 -4.66 0.88 12.45
CA LEU A 192 -3.58 1.82 12.75
C LEU A 192 -3.66 3.03 11.82
N ILE A 193 -3.37 4.21 12.35
CA ILE A 193 -3.21 5.46 11.61
C ILE A 193 -1.74 5.88 11.69
N VAL A 194 -1.11 6.03 10.53
CA VAL A 194 0.21 6.64 10.40
C VAL A 194 0.00 8.07 9.90
N LYS A 195 0.33 9.05 10.74
CA LYS A 195 0.33 10.46 10.36
C LYS A 195 1.74 10.85 9.96
N LEU A 196 1.88 11.51 8.82
CA LEU A 196 3.14 12.05 8.33
C LEU A 196 3.01 13.56 8.11
N ASN A 197 4.13 14.26 7.98
CA ASN A 197 4.09 15.67 7.59
C ASN A 197 3.53 15.86 6.18
N ASN A 198 3.38 17.11 5.75
CA ASN A 198 2.74 17.45 4.47
C ASN A 198 1.29 16.93 4.36
N ASN A 199 0.56 16.90 5.49
CA ASN A 199 -0.84 16.51 5.62
C ASN A 199 -1.18 15.08 5.15
N TRP A 200 -0.19 14.18 5.18
CA TRP A 200 -0.43 12.77 4.88
C TRP A 200 -0.97 12.01 6.09
N ALA A 201 -1.99 11.20 5.86
CA ALA A 201 -2.49 10.23 6.82
C ALA A 201 -2.81 8.92 6.10
N LEU A 202 -2.28 7.81 6.61
CA LEU A 202 -2.47 6.48 6.08
C LEU A 202 -3.20 5.62 7.10
N SER A 203 -4.26 4.94 6.67
CA SER A 203 -5.07 4.06 7.52
C SER A 203 -4.85 2.61 7.14
N PHE A 204 -4.30 1.82 8.06
CA PHE A 204 -3.98 0.41 7.91
C PHE A 204 -5.01 -0.42 8.68
N ARG A 205 -5.95 -1.05 7.97
CA ARG A 205 -7.02 -1.85 8.59
C ARG A 205 -6.78 -3.32 8.30
N ILE A 206 -6.43 -4.06 9.35
CA ILE A 206 -6.22 -5.49 9.21
C ILE A 206 -7.55 -6.25 9.14
N HIS A 207 -7.64 -7.21 8.23
CA HIS A 207 -8.79 -8.11 8.11
C HIS A 207 -8.44 -9.40 7.36
N ASN A 208 -9.24 -10.45 7.58
CA ASN A 208 -9.21 -11.64 6.73
C ASN A 208 -9.94 -11.36 5.41
N ALA A 209 -9.29 -11.60 4.27
CA ALA A 209 -9.90 -11.42 2.94
C ALA A 209 -10.77 -12.62 2.53
N SER A 210 -10.32 -13.82 2.90
CA SER A 210 -11.00 -15.08 2.66
C SER A 210 -11.89 -15.42 3.85
N SER A 211 -13.00 -16.12 3.61
CA SER A 211 -13.79 -16.74 4.69
C SER A 211 -13.06 -17.91 5.35
N ARG A 212 -12.09 -18.50 4.65
CA ARG A 212 -11.27 -19.63 5.10
C ARG A 212 -9.97 -19.14 5.75
N VAL A 213 -9.51 -19.88 6.76
CA VAL A 213 -8.27 -19.56 7.48
C VAL A 213 -7.07 -19.62 6.55
N GLU A 214 -6.30 -18.53 6.51
CA GLU A 214 -5.08 -18.40 5.71
C GLU A 214 -3.97 -17.79 6.57
N PRO A 215 -2.71 -18.23 6.41
CA PRO A 215 -1.56 -17.64 7.12
C PRO A 215 -1.11 -16.32 6.45
N SER A 216 -2.07 -15.47 6.08
CA SER A 216 -1.84 -14.11 5.61
C SER A 216 -3.07 -13.25 5.88
N LEU A 217 -2.87 -11.99 6.20
CA LEU A 217 -3.95 -11.02 6.40
C LEU A 217 -3.76 -9.83 5.47
N LYS A 218 -4.88 -9.23 5.04
CA LYS A 218 -4.87 -7.95 4.35
C LYS A 218 -4.73 -6.82 5.36
N ILE A 219 -3.99 -5.78 4.98
CA ILE A 219 -3.80 -4.56 5.78
C ILE A 219 -3.88 -3.31 4.91
#